data_AF-A0A9Y2AW41-F1
#
_entry.id   AF-A0A9Y2AW41-F1
#
_cell.length_a   1.000
_cell.length_b   1.000
_cell.length_c   1.000
_cell.angle_alpha   90.00
_cell.angle_beta   90.00
_cell.angle_gamma   90.00
#
_symmetry.space_group_name_H-M   'P 1'
#
loop_
_entity.id
_entity.type
_entity.pdbx_description
1 polymer ?
#
loop_
_entity_poly.entity_id
_entity_poly.type
_entity_poly.pdbx_seq_one_letter_code
_entity_poly.pdbx_strand_id
1 'polypeptide(L)'
;MTGWKPGVIMIATEHGRTPLPGWISEPFGLDWGIDSETRLPVWIVHHLPTGYNLMAVDHGIADVVQLVDLLRSLGDWSFTDMGRVEDFADTLAVVRASGFTVFSPRIRVGRPTMPNELPQVAA
;
A
#
# COMPACT_ATOMS: atom_id res chain seq x y z
N MET A 1 10.30 -9.37 12.07
CA MET A 1 9.92 -8.44 11.00
C MET A 1 11.00 -7.38 10.84
N THR A 2 12.03 -7.64 10.02
CA THR A 2 13.16 -6.73 9.81
C THR A 2 12.91 -5.91 8.54
N GLY A 3 12.65 -4.61 8.65
CA GLY A 3 12.66 -3.71 7.48
C GLY A 3 11.60 -2.62 7.42
N TRP A 4 10.59 -2.63 8.30
CA TRP A 4 9.59 -1.56 8.39
C TRP A 4 10.03 -0.49 9.39
N LYS A 5 9.99 0.77 8.97
CA LYS A 5 10.27 1.93 9.82
C LYS A 5 9.23 3.04 9.63
N PRO A 6 8.88 3.81 10.67
CA PRO A 6 8.08 5.02 10.48
C PRO A 6 8.79 6.00 9.52
N GLY A 7 8.02 6.69 8.69
CA GLY A 7 8.55 7.65 7.75
C GLY A 7 7.48 8.47 7.03
N VAL A 8 7.92 9.17 5.99
CA VAL A 8 7.06 9.98 5.12
C VAL A 8 7.03 9.36 3.72
N ILE A 9 5.84 9.04 3.25
CA ILE A 9 5.55 8.56 1.91
C ILE A 9 5.21 9.78 1.04
N MET A 10 5.88 9.93 -0.10
CA MET A 10 5.58 10.99 -1.06
C MET A 10 4.64 10.45 -2.13
N ILE A 11 3.34 10.69 -1.99
CA ILE A 11 2.35 10.20 -2.96
C ILE A 11 2.19 11.15 -4.15
N ALA A 12 1.91 10.60 -5.33
CA ALA A 12 1.56 11.33 -6.53
C ALA A 12 0.05 11.59 -6.56
N THR A 13 -0.33 12.85 -6.78
CA THR A 13 -1.73 13.30 -6.92
C THR A 13 -1.87 14.15 -8.18
N GLU A 14 -3.11 14.44 -8.58
CA GLU A 14 -3.40 15.35 -9.69
C GLU A 14 -2.81 16.76 -9.51
N HIS A 15 -2.55 17.18 -8.27
CA HIS A 15 -1.97 18.47 -7.91
C HIS A 15 -0.46 18.41 -7.62
N GLY A 16 0.20 17.28 -7.89
CA GLY A 16 1.62 17.06 -7.62
C GLY A 16 1.88 16.09 -6.47
N ARG A 17 3.07 16.17 -5.87
CA ARG A 17 3.47 15.25 -4.79
C ARG A 17 3.04 15.76 -3.42
N THR A 18 2.43 14.88 -2.62
CA THR A 18 1.95 15.20 -1.27
C THR A 18 2.61 14.28 -0.23
N PRO A 19 3.15 14.81 0.88
CA PRO A 19 3.70 13.99 1.95
C PRO A 19 2.60 13.34 2.79
N LEU A 20 2.84 12.09 3.21
CA LEU A 20 1.95 11.28 4.03
C LEU A 20 2.73 10.55 5.12
N PRO A 21 2.31 10.62 6.40
CA PRO A 21 2.91 9.77 7.42
C PRO A 21 2.56 8.31 7.13
N GLY A 22 3.54 7.43 7.27
CA GLY A 22 3.32 6.01 7.03
C GLY A 22 4.51 5.17 7.49
N TRP A 23 4.53 3.93 7.04
CA TRP A 23 5.59 2.97 7.30
C TRP A 23 6.29 2.65 6.00
N ILE A 24 7.61 2.54 6.05
CA ILE A 24 8.47 2.41 4.88
C ILE A 24 9.24 1.11 4.99
N SER A 25 9.18 0.33 3.92
CA SER A 25 10.04 -0.81 3.68
C SER A 25 10.26 -0.93 2.17
N GLU A 26 11.33 -0.29 1.69
CA GLU A 26 11.59 -0.11 0.26
C GLU A 26 11.45 -1.43 -0.54
N PRO A 27 10.88 -1.39 -1.76
CA PRO A 27 10.42 -0.20 -2.50
C PRO A 27 9.00 0.26 -2.12
N PHE A 28 8.44 -0.25 -1.02
CA PHE A 28 7.04 -0.02 -0.66
C PHE A 28 6.84 0.82 0.60
N GLY A 29 5.71 1.52 0.63
CA GLY A 29 5.19 2.20 1.81
C GLY A 29 3.80 1.68 2.16
N LEU A 30 3.44 1.81 3.43
CA LEU A 30 2.11 1.55 3.94
C LEU A 30 1.58 2.78 4.66
N ASP A 31 0.39 3.20 4.30
CA ASP A 31 -0.47 4.00 5.17
C ASP A 31 -1.85 3.37 5.21
N TRP A 32 -2.81 4.07 5.81
CA TRP A 32 -4.17 3.58 5.94
C TRP A 32 -5.15 4.71 5.66
N GLY A 33 -6.39 4.32 5.36
CA GLY A 33 -7.50 5.26 5.27
C GLY A 33 -8.84 4.56 5.33
N ILE A 34 -9.91 5.30 5.02
CA ILE A 34 -11.26 4.75 4.92
C ILE A 34 -11.66 4.65 3.45
N ASP A 35 -12.04 3.45 3.04
CA ASP A 35 -12.66 3.25 1.75
C ASP A 35 -13.99 4.03 1.67
N SER A 36 -14.17 4.85 0.65
CA SER A 36 -15.33 5.75 0.59
C SER A 36 -16.65 5.03 0.30
N GLU A 37 -16.58 3.86 -0.34
CA GLU A 37 -17.75 3.06 -0.71
C GLU A 37 -18.23 2.20 0.47
N THR A 38 -17.34 1.39 1.01
CA THR A 38 -17.64 0.44 2.10
C THR A 38 -17.55 1.07 3.49
N ARG A 39 -16.91 2.24 3.62
CA ARG A 39 -16.63 2.93 4.89
C ARG A 39 -15.75 2.13 5.85
N LEU A 40 -15.07 1.09 5.36
CA LEU A 40 -14.17 0.26 6.16
C LEU A 40 -12.74 0.82 6.18
N PRO A 41 -11.99 0.61 7.27
CA PRO A 41 -10.56 0.86 7.28
C PRO A 41 -9.83 -0.05 6.28
N VAL A 42 -8.92 0.52 5.51
CA VAL A 42 -8.07 -0.20 4.56
C VAL A 42 -6.63 0.25 4.71
N TRP A 43 -5.69 -0.68 4.50
CA TRP A 43 -4.27 -0.37 4.31
C TRP A 43 -4.00 -0.10 2.85
N ILE A 44 -3.20 0.91 2.54
CA ILE A 44 -2.83 1.27 1.18
C ILE A 44 -1.35 0.98 1.00
N VAL A 45 -1.04 0.21 -0.05
CA VAL A 45 0.33 -0.09 -0.46
C VAL A 45 0.76 0.95 -1.49
N HIS A 46 1.86 1.62 -1.21
CA HIS A 46 2.45 2.67 -2.06
C HIS A 46 3.73 2.17 -2.70
N HIS A 47 3.91 2.46 -3.98
CA HIS A 47 5.19 2.26 -4.65
C HIS A 47 6.05 3.53 -4.52
N LEU A 48 7.02 3.51 -3.60
CA LEU A 48 7.77 4.70 -3.16
C LEU A 48 8.51 5.45 -4.26
N PRO A 49 9.19 4.79 -5.23
CA PRO A 49 9.87 5.51 -6.31
C PRO A 49 8.93 6.42 -7.12
N THR A 50 7.70 5.97 -7.33
CA THR A 50 6.69 6.70 -8.12
C THR A 50 5.77 7.60 -7.28
N GLY A 51 5.47 7.18 -6.06
CA GLY A 51 4.40 7.74 -5.24
C GLY A 51 3.00 7.24 -5.61
N TYR A 52 2.85 6.24 -6.49
CA TYR A 52 1.54 5.70 -6.84
C TYR A 52 1.02 4.72 -5.80
N ASN A 53 -0.30 4.75 -5.60
CA ASN A 53 -1.03 3.71 -4.88
C ASN A 53 -1.04 2.44 -5.74
N LEU A 54 -0.51 1.35 -5.22
CA LEU A 54 -0.52 0.06 -5.89
C LEU A 54 -1.85 -0.66 -5.65
N MET A 55 -2.30 -0.66 -4.39
CA MET A 55 -3.54 -1.32 -3.97
C MET A 55 -4.00 -0.80 -2.61
N ALA A 56 -5.27 -1.00 -2.28
CA ALA A 56 -5.71 -1.05 -0.89
C ALA A 56 -6.21 -2.44 -0.51
N VAL A 57 -6.12 -2.76 0.78
CA VAL A 57 -6.37 -4.08 1.35
C VAL A 57 -7.11 -3.92 2.68
N ASP A 58 -8.22 -4.63 2.82
CA ASP A 58 -9.14 -4.63 3.98
C ASP A 58 -8.78 -5.71 5.02
N HIS A 59 -7.50 -5.87 5.33
CA HIS A 59 -6.99 -6.91 6.22
C HIS A 59 -6.23 -6.35 7.44
N GLY A 60 -5.98 -7.20 8.42
CA GLY A 60 -5.10 -6.86 9.55
C GLY A 60 -3.69 -6.56 9.05
N ILE A 61 -2.99 -5.64 9.72
CA ILE A 61 -1.67 -5.20 9.26
C ILE A 61 -0.62 -6.32 9.17
N ALA A 62 -0.71 -7.35 10.02
CA ALA A 62 0.19 -8.50 9.94
C ALA A 62 0.09 -9.21 8.57
N ASP A 63 -1.13 -9.36 8.05
CA ASP A 63 -1.38 -9.98 6.75
C ASP A 63 -0.96 -9.06 5.61
N VAL A 64 -1.19 -7.75 5.75
CA VAL A 64 -0.75 -6.75 4.77
C VAL A 64 0.78 -6.69 4.66
N VAL A 65 1.50 -6.81 5.77
CA VAL A 65 2.96 -6.89 5.74
C VAL A 65 3.43 -8.14 5.01
N GLN A 66 2.84 -9.31 5.31
CA GLN A 66 3.18 -10.56 4.60
C GLN A 66 2.90 -10.44 3.11
N LEU A 67 1.80 -9.79 2.74
CA LEU A 67 1.48 -9.50 1.34
C LEU A 67 2.55 -8.61 0.68
N VAL A 68 2.99 -7.53 1.34
CA VAL A 68 4.02 -6.66 0.77
C VAL A 68 5.37 -7.39 0.64
N ASP A 69 5.69 -8.28 1.58
CA ASP A 69 6.88 -9.12 1.48
C ASP A 69 6.79 -10.12 0.31
N LEU A 70 5.61 -10.72 0.09
CA LEU A 70 5.34 -11.53 -1.10
C LEU A 70 5.50 -10.71 -2.38
N LEU A 71 4.87 -9.53 -2.47
CA LEU A 71 5.00 -8.63 -3.61
C LEU A 71 6.47 -8.37 -3.92
N ARG A 72 7.28 -8.01 -2.92
CA ARG A 72 8.72 -7.76 -3.07
C ARG A 72 9.45 -8.96 -3.67
N SER A 73 9.07 -10.18 -3.32
CA SER A 73 9.68 -11.41 -3.85
C SER A 73 9.32 -11.73 -5.30
N LEU A 74 8.22 -11.19 -5.82
CA LEU A 74 7.66 -11.58 -7.12
C LEU A 74 8.32 -10.88 -8.32
N GLY A 75 9.14 -9.85 -8.11
CA GLY A 75 9.90 -9.24 -9.22
C GLY A 75 10.52 -7.89 -8.92
N ASP A 76 11.16 -7.33 -9.94
CA ASP A 76 11.77 -6.00 -9.91
C ASP A 76 10.69 -4.93 -10.14
N TRP A 77 10.25 -4.28 -9.07
CA TRP A 77 9.25 -3.20 -9.08
C TRP A 77 9.84 -1.88 -9.60
N SER A 78 10.29 -1.86 -10.85
CA SER A 78 11.00 -0.72 -11.46
C SER A 78 10.14 0.01 -12.50
N PHE A 79 8.96 0.46 -12.10
CA PHE A 79 8.08 1.27 -12.96
C PHE A 79 8.11 2.75 -12.56
N THR A 80 7.85 3.63 -13.54
CA THR A 80 7.87 5.10 -13.37
C THR A 80 6.55 5.78 -13.74
N ASP A 81 5.63 5.07 -14.36
CA ASP A 81 4.32 5.55 -14.82
C ASP A 81 3.20 4.64 -14.28
N MET A 82 2.03 5.21 -14.00
CA MET A 82 0.84 4.49 -13.53
C MET A 82 0.37 3.45 -14.55
N GLY A 83 0.48 3.74 -15.86
CA GLY A 83 0.07 2.81 -16.93
C GLY A 83 0.88 1.51 -17.01
N ARG A 84 1.97 1.41 -16.22
CA ARG A 84 2.77 0.19 -16.07
C ARG A 84 2.40 -0.63 -14.85
N VAL A 85 1.48 -0.15 -14.00
CA VAL A 85 0.94 -0.96 -12.90
C VAL A 85 0.11 -2.11 -13.45
N GLU A 86 -0.61 -1.87 -14.56
CA GLU A 86 -1.36 -2.92 -15.25
C GLU A 86 -0.46 -4.01 -15.84
N ASP A 87 0.82 -3.73 -16.11
CA ASP A 87 1.80 -4.74 -16.55
C ASP A 87 2.02 -5.83 -15.48
N PHE A 88 1.66 -5.56 -14.22
CA PHE A 88 1.73 -6.50 -13.10
C PHE A 88 0.38 -7.18 -12.80
N ALA A 89 -0.55 -7.20 -13.76
CA ALA A 89 -1.87 -7.83 -13.59
C ALA A 89 -1.79 -9.28 -13.10
N ASP A 90 -0.83 -10.07 -13.57
CA ASP A 90 -0.62 -11.45 -13.12
C ASP A 90 -0.18 -11.52 -11.66
N THR A 91 0.73 -10.65 -11.24
CA THR A 91 1.13 -10.50 -9.82
C THR A 91 -0.06 -10.10 -8.96
N LEU A 92 -0.88 -9.16 -9.41
CA LEU A 92 -2.10 -8.75 -8.70
C LEU A 92 -3.16 -9.87 -8.67
N ALA A 93 -3.22 -10.73 -9.69
CA ALA A 93 -4.09 -11.90 -9.72
C ALA A 93 -3.64 -12.96 -8.70
N VAL A 94 -2.34 -13.19 -8.54
CA VAL A 94 -1.79 -14.06 -7.48
C VAL A 94 -2.18 -13.53 -6.10
N VAL A 95 -2.06 -12.22 -5.86
CA VAL A 95 -2.47 -11.60 -4.59
C VAL A 95 -3.95 -11.82 -4.30
N ARG A 96 -4.83 -11.59 -5.30
CA ARG A 96 -6.27 -11.83 -5.15
C ARG A 96 -6.57 -13.30 -4.86
N ALA A 97 -5.86 -14.22 -5.52
CA ALA A 97 -5.99 -15.66 -5.28
C ALA A 97 -5.53 -16.09 -3.87
N SER A 98 -4.68 -15.30 -3.21
CA SER A 98 -4.26 -15.51 -1.82
C SER A 98 -5.29 -15.05 -0.78
N GLY A 99 -6.46 -14.58 -1.19
CA GLY A 99 -7.56 -14.20 -0.29
C GLY A 99 -7.64 -12.71 0.04
N PHE A 100 -6.75 -11.89 -0.50
CA PHE A 100 -6.76 -10.44 -0.29
C PHE A 100 -7.72 -9.73 -1.25
N THR A 101 -8.59 -8.87 -0.72
CA THR A 101 -9.37 -7.95 -1.54
C THR A 101 -8.46 -6.81 -2.00
N VAL A 102 -8.10 -6.81 -3.29
CA VAL A 102 -7.26 -5.76 -3.90
C VAL A 102 -8.17 -4.72 -4.53
N PHE A 103 -8.26 -3.55 -3.92
CA PHE A 103 -8.98 -2.42 -4.47
C PHE A 103 -8.08 -1.61 -5.43
N SER A 104 -8.67 -1.18 -6.55
CA SER A 104 -8.03 -0.46 -7.66
C SER A 104 -7.17 0.74 -7.23
N PRO A 105 -6.12 1.14 -8.00
CA PRO A 105 -5.36 2.37 -7.73
C PRO A 105 -6.19 3.66 -7.73
N ARG A 106 -7.47 3.61 -8.13
CA ARG A 106 -8.40 4.76 -8.20
C ARG A 106 -9.29 4.94 -6.96
N ILE A 107 -9.00 4.28 -5.84
CA ILE A 107 -9.83 4.44 -4.64
C ILE A 107 -9.83 5.89 -4.20
N ARG A 108 -11.04 6.42 -4.01
CA ARG A 108 -11.26 7.70 -3.35
C ARG A 108 -11.19 7.44 -1.85
N VAL A 109 -9.99 7.46 -1.28
CA VAL A 109 -9.80 7.22 0.16
C VAL A 109 -10.07 8.51 0.94
N GLY A 110 -10.96 8.44 1.92
CA GLY A 110 -11.15 9.50 2.92
C GLY A 110 -10.18 9.29 4.09
N ARG A 111 -9.60 10.37 4.64
CA ARG A 111 -8.70 10.28 5.80
C ARG A 111 -9.45 10.51 7.12
N PRO A 112 -9.56 9.51 8.00
CA PRO A 112 -9.69 9.74 9.44
C PRO A 112 -8.32 9.88 10.11
N THR A 113 -8.29 10.52 11.28
CA THR A 113 -7.10 10.60 12.14
C THR A 113 -6.98 9.33 12.99
N MET A 114 -5.78 8.74 13.07
CA MET A 114 -5.16 8.08 14.24
C MET A 114 -3.88 7.27 13.87
N PRO A 115 -2.70 7.72 14.31
CA PRO A 115 -1.54 6.86 14.54
C PRO A 115 -1.69 6.19 15.92
N ASN A 116 -1.40 4.88 16.05
CA ASN A 116 -0.85 4.19 17.26
C ASN A 116 -0.88 2.63 17.26
N GLU A 117 -1.32 1.94 16.20
CA GLU A 117 -1.57 0.47 16.30
C GLU A 117 -0.38 -0.47 15.99
N LEU A 118 0.74 0.03 15.45
CA LEU A 118 1.86 -0.83 15.01
C LEU A 118 2.91 -1.24 16.06
N PRO A 119 3.14 -0.53 17.18
CA PRO A 119 4.07 -1.01 18.21
C PRO A 119 3.68 -2.39 18.78
N GLN A 120 2.42 -2.80 18.65
CA GLN A 120 1.90 -4.07 19.18
C GLN A 120 2.04 -5.26 18.21
N VAL A 121 2.30 -5.02 16.93
CA VAL A 121 2.46 -6.08 15.91
C VAL A 121 3.94 -6.39 15.64
N ALA A 122 4.84 -5.49 16.02
CA ALA A 122 6.29 -5.66 15.88
C ALA A 122 6.99 -6.24 17.13
N ALA A 123 6.22 -6.61 18.17
CA ALA A 123 6.70 -7.17 19.43
C ALA A 123 6.66 -8.71 19.45
#